data_AF-A0A4R8ZG37-F1
#
_entry.id   AF-A0A4R8ZG37-F1
#
_cell.length_a   1.000
_cell.length_b   1.000
_cell.length_c   1.000
_cell.angle_alpha   90.00
_cell.angle_beta   90.00
_cell.angle_gamma   90.00
#
_symmetry.space_group_name_H-M   'P 1'
#
loop_
_entity.id
_entity.type
_entity.pdbx_description
1 polymer ?
#
loop_
_entity_poly.entity_id
_entity_poly.type
_entity_poly.pdbx_seq_one_letter_code
_entity_poly.pdbx_strand_id
1 'polypeptide(L)'
;MSSRKAIFLLVLSAGLLTSSCSSGDNAKQLQSLLIENPDVGSCTVSAEIIYNNERALITALHCIGTEDSVEAPSLSAPLPVIKRFETYDLALLRAPESIRLPQYATSDFPEAGKEACKAGTQVAEDCGLVIGPGQVDGTVVMMIDMCSVPGDSGSAITWNGSLIGVEGGDVSYAPGFDDDLPCNFLEQSLKNPLYSLGLPADLIPSGP
;
A
#
# COMPACT_ATOMS: atom_id res chain seq x y z
N MET A 1 -72.76 -28.01 -17.87
CA MET A 1 -72.14 -29.07 -17.04
C MET A 1 -70.64 -28.98 -17.21
N SER A 2 -69.93 -28.88 -16.09
CA SER A 2 -68.64 -28.21 -15.91
C SER A 2 -67.45 -29.16 -16.14
N SER A 3 -66.50 -28.74 -16.99
CA SER A 3 -65.22 -29.42 -17.24
C SER A 3 -64.25 -29.10 -16.10
N ARG A 4 -63.93 -30.10 -15.26
CA ARG A 4 -62.91 -29.99 -14.21
C ARG A 4 -61.59 -30.54 -14.71
N LYS A 5 -60.63 -29.62 -14.88
CA LYS A 5 -59.22 -29.85 -15.20
C LYS A 5 -58.55 -30.68 -14.09
N ALA A 6 -57.79 -31.70 -14.48
CA ALA A 6 -56.88 -32.42 -13.60
C ALA A 6 -55.65 -31.55 -13.31
N ILE A 7 -55.37 -31.28 -12.03
CA ILE A 7 -54.16 -30.62 -11.55
C ILE A 7 -53.24 -31.72 -11.04
N PHE A 8 -52.13 -31.96 -11.75
CA PHE A 8 -51.02 -32.79 -11.29
C PHE A 8 -50.19 -31.95 -10.30
N LEU A 9 -50.16 -32.36 -9.03
CA LEU A 9 -49.21 -31.81 -8.05
C LEU A 9 -47.84 -32.46 -8.30
N LEU A 10 -46.88 -31.66 -8.75
CA LEU A 10 -45.48 -32.00 -8.85
C LEU A 10 -44.80 -31.53 -7.56
N VAL A 11 -44.47 -32.46 -6.66
CA VAL A 11 -43.68 -32.18 -5.46
C VAL A 11 -42.22 -32.12 -5.88
N LEU A 12 -41.69 -30.91 -6.04
CA LEU A 12 -40.27 -30.67 -6.31
C LEU A 12 -39.53 -30.63 -4.97
N SER A 13 -38.87 -31.72 -4.62
CA SER A 13 -37.88 -31.77 -3.54
C SER A 13 -36.61 -31.03 -3.99
N ALA A 14 -36.55 -29.73 -3.72
CA ALA A 14 -35.32 -28.95 -3.86
C ALA A 14 -34.34 -29.37 -2.76
N GLY A 15 -33.33 -30.14 -3.13
CA GLY A 15 -32.24 -30.54 -2.25
C GLY A 15 -31.49 -29.32 -1.73
N LEU A 16 -31.18 -29.35 -0.43
CA LEU A 16 -30.23 -28.44 0.18
C LEU A 16 -28.86 -28.67 -0.49
N LEU A 17 -28.46 -27.72 -1.34
CA LEU A 17 -27.06 -27.56 -1.71
C LEU A 17 -26.36 -26.87 -0.55
N THR A 18 -25.83 -27.66 0.39
CA THR A 18 -24.82 -27.17 1.32
C THR A 18 -23.53 -27.00 0.54
N SER A 19 -23.28 -25.79 0.03
CA SER A 19 -21.96 -25.42 -0.48
C SER A 19 -21.02 -25.26 0.71
N SER A 20 -20.39 -26.36 1.12
CA SER A 20 -19.16 -26.31 1.91
C SER A 20 -18.00 -26.02 0.97
N CYS A 21 -17.56 -24.76 0.92
CA CYS A 21 -16.18 -24.42 0.64
C CYS A 21 -15.56 -23.91 1.94
N SER A 22 -14.94 -24.84 2.66
CA SER A 22 -14.06 -24.54 3.79
C SER A 22 -12.62 -24.61 3.30
N SER A 23 -12.00 -23.44 3.25
CA SER A 23 -10.58 -23.24 3.55
C SER A 23 -10.51 -21.84 4.14
N GLY A 24 -10.84 -21.76 5.44
CA GLY A 24 -10.95 -20.51 6.18
C GLY A 24 -9.58 -19.91 6.45
N ASP A 25 -9.15 -19.01 5.59
CA ASP A 25 -8.25 -17.94 6.00
C ASP A 25 -9.08 -17.00 6.90
N ASN A 26 -8.98 -17.17 8.22
CA ASN A 26 -9.57 -16.25 9.20
C ASN A 26 -8.84 -14.89 9.26
N ALA A 27 -7.95 -14.63 8.30
CA ALA A 27 -7.18 -13.42 8.23
C ALA A 27 -8.09 -12.23 7.91
N LYS A 28 -7.94 -11.15 8.68
CA LYS A 28 -8.68 -9.91 8.43
C LYS A 28 -8.11 -9.24 7.18
N GLN A 29 -8.94 -9.08 6.14
CA GLN A 29 -8.58 -8.25 4.99
C GLN A 29 -8.61 -6.78 5.41
N LEU A 30 -7.50 -6.09 5.22
CA LEU A 30 -7.31 -4.67 5.49
C LEU A 30 -6.90 -3.98 4.18
N GLN A 31 -7.26 -2.70 4.04
CA GLN A 31 -6.71 -1.84 2.99
C GLN A 31 -5.35 -1.27 3.42
N SER A 32 -5.19 -1.05 4.71
CA SER A 32 -3.97 -0.51 5.31
C SER A 32 -3.87 -0.86 6.79
N LEU A 33 -2.68 -0.65 7.31
CA LEU A 33 -2.32 -0.86 8.70
C LEU A 33 -1.56 0.37 9.21
N LEU A 34 -1.99 0.90 10.34
CA LEU A 34 -1.28 1.94 11.07
C LEU A 34 -0.13 1.30 11.85
N ILE A 35 1.06 1.88 11.72
CA ILE A 35 2.23 1.58 12.55
C ILE A 35 2.66 2.83 13.31
N GLU A 36 3.28 2.65 14.47
CA GLU A 36 3.70 3.74 15.34
C GLU A 36 5.14 3.55 15.80
N ASN A 37 5.91 4.62 15.76
CA ASN A 37 7.20 4.74 16.40
C ASN A 37 7.20 5.96 17.33
N PRO A 38 7.62 5.85 18.60
CA PRO A 38 7.59 6.96 19.56
C PRO A 38 8.39 8.21 19.13
N ASP A 39 9.47 8.04 18.37
CA ASP A 39 10.37 9.12 17.96
C ASP A 39 9.94 9.78 16.64
N VAL A 40 9.13 9.08 15.84
CA VAL A 40 8.76 9.49 14.47
C VAL A 40 7.28 9.87 14.38
N GLY A 41 6.42 9.15 15.10
CA GLY A 41 4.96 9.26 15.02
C GLY A 41 4.32 8.08 14.30
N SER A 42 3.15 8.32 13.73
CA SER A 42 2.38 7.30 13.01
C SER A 42 2.77 7.25 11.53
N CYS A 43 2.75 6.05 10.95
CA CYS A 43 2.93 5.81 9.53
C CYS A 43 1.94 4.77 9.00
N THR A 44 1.88 4.63 7.68
CA THR A 44 0.97 3.72 6.99
C THR A 44 1.72 2.56 6.34
N VAL A 45 1.12 1.37 6.40
CA VAL A 45 1.54 0.18 5.65
C VAL A 45 0.35 -0.30 4.86
N SER A 46 0.41 -0.26 3.53
CA SER A 46 -0.73 -0.60 2.67
C SER A 46 -0.40 -1.54 1.52
N ALA A 47 0.81 -2.10 1.50
CA ALA A 47 1.23 -3.08 0.53
C ALA A 47 1.85 -4.32 1.18
N GLU A 48 1.56 -5.44 0.54
CA GLU A 48 2.23 -6.71 0.72
C GLU A 48 2.92 -7.13 -0.57
N ILE A 49 4.10 -7.72 -0.44
CA ILE A 49 4.86 -8.32 -1.55
C ILE A 49 5.27 -9.75 -1.19
N ILE A 50 5.70 -10.52 -2.19
CA ILE A 50 6.39 -11.79 -1.97
C ILE A 50 7.90 -11.53 -1.97
N TYR A 51 8.55 -11.89 -0.88
CA TYR A 51 10.00 -11.82 -0.72
C TYR A 51 10.51 -13.16 -0.21
N ASN A 52 11.46 -13.79 -0.92
CA ASN A 52 11.98 -15.13 -0.60
C ASN A 52 10.88 -16.20 -0.41
N ASN A 53 9.84 -16.18 -1.25
CA ASN A 53 8.66 -17.05 -1.17
C ASN A 53 7.79 -16.88 0.08
N GLU A 54 7.97 -15.80 0.84
CA GLU A 54 7.16 -15.46 2.01
C GLU A 54 6.49 -14.09 1.82
N ARG A 55 5.40 -13.87 2.56
CA ARG A 55 4.70 -12.58 2.59
C ARG A 55 5.51 -11.57 3.41
N ALA A 56 5.74 -10.40 2.83
CA ALA A 56 6.37 -9.28 3.51
C ALA A 56 5.50 -8.03 3.36
N LEU A 57 5.35 -7.28 4.44
CA LEU A 57 4.79 -5.93 4.36
C LEU A 57 5.92 -4.97 4.04
N ILE A 58 5.66 -3.98 3.20
CA ILE A 58 6.66 -2.98 2.78
C ILE A 58 6.26 -1.59 3.25
N THR A 59 7.22 -0.82 3.75
CA THR A 59 7.01 0.53 4.29
C THR A 59 8.31 1.34 4.24
N ALA A 60 8.24 2.62 4.62
CA ALA A 60 9.40 3.49 4.71
C ALA A 60 10.24 3.16 5.95
N LEU A 61 11.56 3.16 5.84
CA LEU A 61 12.48 2.78 6.90
C LEU A 61 12.54 3.81 8.00
N HIS A 62 12.44 5.10 7.67
CA HIS A 62 12.38 6.18 8.66
C HIS A 62 11.20 6.02 9.63
N CYS A 63 10.09 5.38 9.23
CA CYS A 63 8.97 5.05 10.11
C CYS A 63 9.31 4.03 11.20
N ILE A 64 10.38 3.25 11.00
CA ILE A 64 10.85 2.22 11.93
C ILE A 64 12.00 2.75 12.78
N GLY A 65 12.81 3.66 12.25
CA GLY A 65 14.01 4.17 12.91
C GLY A 65 15.07 3.06 13.06
N THR A 66 15.69 2.96 14.24
CA THR A 66 16.76 1.98 14.51
C THR A 66 16.28 0.66 15.10
N GLU A 67 14.97 0.51 15.32
CA GLU A 67 14.41 -0.63 16.06
C GLU A 67 14.28 -1.91 15.22
N ASP A 68 14.37 -3.08 15.85
CA ASP A 68 14.20 -4.38 15.17
C ASP A 68 12.72 -4.75 14.94
N SER A 69 11.79 -3.94 15.45
CA SER A 69 10.35 -4.09 15.26
C SER A 69 9.62 -2.76 15.39
N VAL A 70 8.42 -2.66 14.84
CA VAL A 70 7.54 -1.48 14.97
C VAL A 70 6.19 -1.84 15.57
N GLU A 71 5.62 -0.94 16.37
CA GLU A 71 4.29 -1.14 16.94
C GLU A 71 3.21 -1.01 15.87
N ALA A 72 2.19 -1.86 15.97
CA ALA A 72 1.01 -1.81 15.13
C ALA A 72 -0.21 -1.92 16.05
N PRO A 73 -0.83 -0.80 16.48
CA PRO A 73 -1.79 -0.79 17.59
C PRO A 73 -3.02 -1.71 17.42
N SER A 74 -3.34 -2.06 16.16
CA SER A 74 -4.45 -2.97 15.84
C SER A 74 -4.08 -4.46 15.89
N LEU A 75 -2.80 -4.78 16.14
CA LEU A 75 -2.27 -6.13 16.24
C LEU A 75 -1.90 -6.47 17.69
N SER A 76 -1.80 -7.77 17.98
CA SER A 76 -1.46 -8.26 19.32
C SER A 76 0.04 -8.27 19.64
N ALA A 77 0.88 -8.00 18.65
CA ALA A 77 2.34 -7.99 18.78
C ALA A 77 2.96 -7.02 17.77
N PRO A 78 4.15 -6.47 18.08
CA PRO A 78 4.91 -5.65 17.14
C PRO A 78 5.27 -6.42 15.87
N LEU A 79 5.45 -5.70 14.76
CA LEU A 79 5.87 -6.26 13.48
C LEU A 79 7.41 -6.33 13.42
N PRO A 80 8.01 -7.54 13.32
CA PRO A 80 9.45 -7.67 13.19
C PRO A 80 9.97 -7.17 11.84
N VAL A 81 11.09 -6.45 11.85
CA VAL A 81 11.83 -6.10 10.64
C VAL A 81 12.57 -7.34 10.13
N ILE A 82 12.41 -7.65 8.84
CA ILE A 82 13.08 -8.79 8.20
C ILE A 82 14.16 -8.35 7.21
N LYS A 83 14.08 -7.12 6.70
CA LYS A 83 15.08 -6.55 5.79
C LYS A 83 15.04 -5.03 5.85
N ARG A 84 16.22 -4.41 5.82
CA ARG A 84 16.42 -2.97 5.71
C ARG A 84 17.14 -2.66 4.40
N PHE A 85 16.71 -1.61 3.72
CA PHE A 85 17.32 -1.07 2.51
C PHE A 85 17.62 0.41 2.75
N GLU A 86 18.68 0.67 3.52
CA GLU A 86 19.08 2.01 3.98
C GLU A 86 19.17 3.02 2.82
N THR A 87 19.75 2.63 1.70
CA THR A 87 19.91 3.49 0.50
C THR A 87 18.59 3.88 -0.17
N TYR A 88 17.50 3.17 0.12
CA TYR A 88 16.18 3.42 -0.46
C TYR A 88 15.19 3.92 0.58
N ASP A 89 15.62 4.08 1.85
CA ASP A 89 14.72 4.34 2.98
C ASP A 89 13.55 3.34 3.02
N LEU A 90 13.82 2.06 2.76
CA LEU A 90 12.79 1.01 2.73
C LEU A 90 13.02 -0.08 3.78
N ALA A 91 11.93 -0.56 4.35
CA ALA A 91 11.91 -1.69 5.27
C ALA A 91 10.90 -2.75 4.80
N LEU A 92 11.28 -4.02 5.02
CA LEU A 92 10.33 -5.13 4.98
C LEU A 92 10.05 -5.60 6.40
N LEU A 93 8.77 -5.80 6.68
CA LEU A 93 8.26 -6.34 7.93
C LEU A 93 7.69 -7.74 7.69
N ARG A 94 7.79 -8.62 8.68
CA ARG A 94 7.16 -9.94 8.63
C ARG A 94 5.64 -9.78 8.63
N ALA A 95 4.97 -10.26 7.58
CA ALA A 95 3.51 -10.22 7.52
C ALA A 95 2.90 -11.22 8.52
N PRO A 96 2.01 -10.79 9.44
CA PRO A 96 1.36 -11.72 10.34
C PRO A 96 0.30 -12.53 9.60
N GLU A 97 -0.01 -13.72 10.12
CA GLU A 97 -1.04 -14.59 9.56
C GLU A 97 -2.46 -14.03 9.78
N SER A 98 -2.65 -13.20 10.80
CA SER A 98 -3.94 -12.65 11.24
C SER A 98 -4.51 -11.57 10.31
N ILE A 99 -3.72 -11.03 9.39
CA ILE A 99 -4.16 -10.00 8.44
C ILE A 99 -3.73 -10.33 7.01
N ARG A 100 -4.40 -9.68 6.05
CA ARG A 100 -3.98 -9.56 4.66
C ARG A 100 -4.09 -8.09 4.24
N LEU A 101 -3.05 -7.57 3.60
CA LEU A 101 -3.09 -6.30 2.89
C LEU A 101 -3.22 -6.55 1.39
N PRO A 102 -3.49 -5.52 0.56
CA PRO A 102 -3.38 -5.66 -0.88
C PRO A 102 -1.98 -6.13 -1.27
N GLN A 103 -1.93 -7.23 -2.02
CA GLN A 103 -0.69 -7.82 -2.50
C GLN A 103 -0.41 -7.35 -3.91
N TYR A 104 0.81 -6.88 -4.17
CA TYR A 104 1.22 -6.33 -5.45
C TYR A 104 2.38 -7.10 -6.07
N ALA A 105 2.39 -7.18 -7.40
CA ALA A 105 3.64 -7.38 -8.14
C ALA A 105 4.47 -6.10 -8.08
N THR A 106 5.79 -6.20 -8.16
CA THR A 106 6.71 -5.06 -8.11
C THR A 106 7.21 -4.69 -9.50
N SER A 107 7.50 -3.41 -9.71
CA SER A 107 7.99 -2.86 -10.97
C SER A 107 8.95 -1.69 -10.72
N ASP A 108 9.77 -1.38 -11.72
CA ASP A 108 10.49 -0.11 -11.79
C ASP A 108 9.51 1.08 -11.91
N PHE A 109 10.03 2.26 -11.62
CA PHE A 109 9.33 3.51 -11.84
C PHE A 109 8.97 3.72 -13.31
N PRO A 110 7.77 4.26 -13.59
CA PRO A 110 7.42 4.66 -14.94
C PRO A 110 8.14 5.96 -15.36
N GLU A 111 8.13 6.21 -16.66
CA GLU A 111 8.59 7.48 -17.22
C GLU A 111 7.74 8.67 -16.73
N ALA A 112 8.31 9.87 -16.81
CA ALA A 112 7.59 11.11 -16.55
C ALA A 112 6.33 11.24 -17.43
N GLY A 113 5.27 11.79 -16.85
CA GLY A 113 3.95 11.96 -17.47
C GLY A 113 3.04 10.74 -17.38
N LYS A 114 3.48 9.63 -16.77
CA LYS A 114 2.57 8.52 -16.42
C LYS A 114 1.85 8.83 -15.11
N GLU A 115 0.60 8.37 -15.01
CA GLU A 115 -0.18 8.49 -13.78
C GLU A 115 0.19 7.35 -12.82
N ALA A 116 0.52 7.70 -11.59
CA ALA A 116 0.73 6.77 -10.48
C ALA A 116 -0.26 7.11 -9.36
N CYS A 117 -0.58 6.12 -8.53
CA CYS A 117 -1.62 6.22 -7.52
C CYS A 117 -1.12 5.75 -6.16
N LYS A 118 -1.52 6.47 -5.11
CA LYS A 118 -1.31 6.11 -3.72
C LYS A 118 -2.47 5.24 -3.26
N ALA A 119 -2.13 4.07 -2.74
CA ALA A 119 -3.11 3.07 -2.33
C ALA A 119 -3.12 2.88 -0.81
N GLY A 120 -4.32 2.62 -0.28
CA GLY A 120 -4.53 2.23 1.11
C GLY A 120 -4.10 3.28 2.14
N THR A 121 -4.55 4.52 2.00
CA THR A 121 -4.38 5.53 3.06
C THR A 121 -5.72 5.98 3.60
N GLN A 122 -5.70 6.94 4.54
CA GLN A 122 -6.92 7.61 5.02
C GLN A 122 -7.61 8.41 3.90
N VAL A 123 -6.88 8.75 2.83
CA VAL A 123 -7.38 9.40 1.61
C VAL A 123 -7.38 8.37 0.49
N ALA A 124 -8.53 7.74 0.22
CA ALA A 124 -8.62 6.68 -0.78
C ALA A 124 -8.24 7.19 -2.19
N GLU A 125 -7.29 6.50 -2.83
CA GLU A 125 -6.91 6.61 -4.25
C GLU A 125 -6.67 8.05 -4.72
N ASP A 126 -5.64 8.68 -4.15
CA ASP A 126 -5.04 9.88 -4.73
C ASP A 126 -4.12 9.45 -5.88
N CYS A 127 -4.24 10.07 -7.05
CA CYS A 127 -3.44 9.76 -8.23
C CYS A 127 -2.91 11.05 -8.86
N GLY A 128 -1.71 10.98 -9.41
CA GLY A 128 -1.10 12.14 -10.04
C GLY A 128 -0.02 11.75 -11.04
N LEU A 129 0.45 12.75 -11.77
CA LEU A 129 1.45 12.56 -12.80
C LEU A 129 2.83 12.43 -12.18
N VAL A 130 3.56 11.43 -12.64
CA VAL A 130 4.98 11.29 -12.37
C VAL A 130 5.71 12.44 -13.03
N ILE A 131 6.39 13.26 -12.25
CA ILE A 131 7.10 14.46 -12.73
C ILE A 131 8.47 14.06 -13.28
N GLY A 132 9.19 13.20 -12.56
CA GLY A 132 10.54 12.78 -12.90
C GLY A 132 11.36 12.37 -11.67
N PRO A 133 12.58 11.85 -11.90
CA PRO A 133 13.47 11.49 -10.81
C PRO A 133 13.94 12.71 -10.04
N GLY A 134 14.10 12.55 -8.73
CA GLY A 134 14.70 13.51 -7.82
C GLY A 134 15.72 12.83 -6.89
N GLN A 135 16.27 13.59 -5.95
CA GLN A 135 17.15 13.06 -4.93
C GLN A 135 16.84 13.69 -3.57
N VAL A 136 16.66 12.86 -2.55
CA VAL A 136 16.44 13.26 -1.15
C VAL A 136 17.48 12.52 -0.31
N ASP A 137 18.33 13.25 0.41
CA ASP A 137 19.41 12.70 1.24
C ASP A 137 20.30 11.64 0.57
N GLY A 138 20.50 11.77 -0.74
CA GLY A 138 21.30 10.84 -1.53
C GLY A 138 20.49 9.70 -2.17
N THR A 139 19.26 9.46 -1.72
CA THR A 139 18.33 8.46 -2.25
C THR A 139 17.67 8.95 -3.52
N VAL A 140 17.66 8.12 -4.57
CA VAL A 140 16.90 8.41 -5.79
C VAL A 140 15.42 8.19 -5.51
N VAL A 141 14.64 9.22 -5.74
CA VAL A 141 13.19 9.22 -5.51
C VAL A 141 12.45 9.58 -6.78
N MET A 142 11.15 9.30 -6.83
CA MET A 142 10.27 9.82 -7.87
C MET A 142 9.33 10.86 -7.33
N MET A 143 9.31 12.02 -7.97
CA MET A 143 8.37 13.08 -7.63
C MET A 143 7.06 12.82 -8.36
N ILE A 144 5.96 12.86 -7.62
CA ILE A 144 4.62 12.61 -8.16
C ILE A 144 3.74 13.77 -7.75
N ASP A 145 2.94 14.25 -8.70
CA ASP A 145 2.03 15.37 -8.56
C ASP A 145 0.80 14.99 -7.71
N MET A 146 1.08 14.66 -6.45
CA MET A 146 0.14 14.16 -5.46
C MET A 146 0.46 14.72 -4.09
N CYS A 147 -0.53 14.74 -3.23
CA CYS A 147 -0.41 15.28 -1.89
C CYS A 147 0.10 14.22 -0.91
N SER A 148 1.01 14.64 -0.03
CA SER A 148 1.43 13.89 1.16
C SER A 148 0.96 14.64 2.40
N VAL A 149 0.54 13.90 3.42
CA VAL A 149 0.21 14.45 4.73
C VAL A 149 0.89 13.61 5.83
N PRO A 150 1.20 14.20 7.00
CA PRO A 150 1.78 13.44 8.10
C PRO A 150 0.98 12.16 8.41
N GLY A 151 1.65 11.02 8.42
CA GLY A 151 1.03 9.70 8.59
C GLY A 151 0.92 8.86 7.32
N ASP A 152 1.03 9.46 6.15
CA ASP A 152 0.98 8.73 4.87
C ASP A 152 2.32 8.10 4.48
N SER A 153 3.43 8.43 5.14
CA SER A 153 4.71 7.75 4.94
C SER A 153 4.57 6.23 5.02
N GLY A 154 5.15 5.53 4.05
CA GLY A 154 5.06 4.08 3.89
C GLY A 154 3.87 3.58 3.07
N SER A 155 2.98 4.47 2.64
CA SER A 155 1.84 4.11 1.77
C SER A 155 2.30 3.61 0.42
N ALA A 156 1.65 2.57 -0.09
CA ALA A 156 1.93 1.98 -1.38
C ALA A 156 1.74 2.99 -2.53
N ILE A 157 2.75 3.11 -3.38
CA ILE A 157 2.66 3.85 -4.65
C ILE A 157 2.63 2.83 -5.78
N THR A 158 1.60 2.94 -6.62
CA THR A 158 1.30 1.96 -7.65
C THR A 158 1.21 2.57 -9.03
N TRP A 159 1.60 1.80 -10.04
CA TRP A 159 1.43 2.11 -11.44
C TRP A 159 1.02 0.86 -12.20
N ASN A 160 -0.07 0.96 -12.98
CA ASN A 160 -0.62 -0.16 -13.74
C ASN A 160 -0.85 -1.43 -12.88
N GLY A 161 -1.33 -1.25 -11.65
CA GLY A 161 -1.58 -2.33 -10.69
C GLY A 161 -0.32 -2.96 -10.07
N SER A 162 0.87 -2.44 -10.37
CA SER A 162 2.14 -2.88 -9.77
C SER A 162 2.62 -1.87 -8.73
N LEU A 163 3.25 -2.35 -7.66
CA LEU A 163 3.95 -1.52 -6.69
C LEU A 163 5.25 -1.01 -7.29
N ILE A 164 5.45 0.29 -7.29
CA ILE A 164 6.66 0.96 -7.79
C ILE A 164 7.49 1.58 -6.66
N GLY A 165 6.93 1.64 -5.46
CA GLY A 165 7.57 2.21 -4.30
C GLY A 165 6.60 2.40 -3.15
N VAL A 166 7.04 3.10 -2.12
CA VAL A 166 6.18 3.63 -1.07
C VAL A 166 6.34 5.14 -0.97
N GLU A 167 5.40 5.83 -0.34
CA GLU A 167 5.51 7.25 -0.04
C GLU A 167 6.62 7.48 1.00
N GLY A 168 7.55 8.39 0.70
CA GLY A 168 8.56 8.82 1.66
C GLY A 168 8.18 10.09 2.42
N GLY A 169 7.30 10.92 1.83
CA GLY A 169 6.82 12.16 2.41
C GLY A 169 6.62 13.23 1.35
N ASP A 170 6.49 14.49 1.78
CA ASP A 170 6.45 15.66 0.92
C ASP A 170 7.84 16.31 0.78
N VAL A 171 8.03 17.16 -0.23
CA VAL A 171 9.30 17.89 -0.43
C VAL A 171 9.36 19.21 0.34
N SER A 172 8.42 19.50 1.25
CA SER A 172 8.39 20.76 2.03
C SER A 172 9.68 21.01 2.84
N TYR A 173 10.50 19.98 3.06
CA TYR A 173 11.85 20.12 3.62
C TYR A 173 12.90 20.73 2.67
N ALA A 174 12.56 21.02 1.41
CA ALA A 174 13.43 21.74 0.48
C ALA A 174 13.10 23.26 0.46
N PRO A 175 14.12 24.14 0.45
CA PRO A 175 13.88 25.58 0.56
C PRO A 175 13.08 26.14 -0.63
N GLY A 176 11.95 26.79 -0.35
CA GLY A 176 11.11 27.47 -1.35
C GLY A 176 9.62 27.12 -1.32
N PHE A 177 9.17 26.28 -0.38
CA PHE A 177 7.79 25.83 -0.25
C PHE A 177 7.02 26.52 0.88
N ASP A 178 5.69 26.53 0.79
CA ASP A 178 4.78 27.18 1.74
C ASP A 178 4.01 26.09 2.51
N ASP A 179 4.44 25.85 3.75
CA ASP A 179 3.95 24.79 4.64
C ASP A 179 2.48 25.00 5.08
N ASP A 180 1.89 26.16 4.79
CA ASP A 180 0.52 26.51 5.15
C ASP A 180 -0.50 26.26 4.01
N LEU A 181 -0.07 25.74 2.85
CA LEU A 181 -0.97 25.43 1.74
C LEU A 181 -1.58 24.02 1.89
N PRO A 182 -2.90 23.89 2.13
CA PRO A 182 -3.52 22.58 2.25
C PRO A 182 -3.54 21.93 0.86
N CYS A 183 -2.77 20.85 0.68
CA CYS A 183 -2.62 20.16 -0.59
C CYS A 183 -3.90 19.37 -0.94
N ASN A 184 -4.72 19.94 -1.83
CA ASN A 184 -6.01 19.36 -2.21
C ASN A 184 -6.24 19.31 -3.74
N PHE A 185 -5.30 19.81 -4.55
CA PHE A 185 -5.41 19.83 -6.00
C PHE A 185 -4.05 19.99 -6.69
N LEU A 186 -4.00 19.55 -7.96
CA LEU A 186 -2.82 19.46 -8.82
C LEU A 186 -1.86 20.67 -8.77
N GLU A 187 -2.37 21.91 -8.84
CA GLU A 187 -1.49 23.10 -8.81
C GLU A 187 -0.74 23.29 -7.48
N GLN A 188 -1.25 22.75 -6.38
CA GLN A 188 -0.56 22.74 -5.09
C GLN A 188 0.40 21.55 -4.99
N SER A 189 0.01 20.40 -5.53
CA SER A 189 0.83 19.20 -5.64
C SER A 189 2.10 19.46 -6.49
N LEU A 190 2.04 20.31 -7.51
CA LEU A 190 3.23 20.77 -8.23
C LEU A 190 4.20 21.62 -7.39
N LYS A 191 3.68 22.27 -6.35
CA LYS A 191 4.46 23.06 -5.40
C LYS A 191 4.92 22.24 -4.22
N ASN A 192 4.25 21.16 -3.84
CA ASN A 192 4.70 20.29 -2.76
C ASN A 192 4.40 18.83 -3.11
N PRO A 193 5.09 18.27 -4.12
CA PRO A 193 4.79 16.91 -4.55
C PRO A 193 5.22 15.94 -3.45
N LEU A 194 4.55 14.80 -3.35
CA LEU A 194 5.13 13.70 -2.63
C LEU A 194 6.34 13.15 -3.39
N TYR A 195 7.26 12.55 -2.65
CA TYR A 195 8.29 11.70 -3.24
C TYR A 195 8.04 10.24 -2.89
N SER A 196 8.19 9.38 -3.90
CA SER A 196 8.14 7.93 -3.73
C SER A 196 9.55 7.37 -3.62
N LEU A 197 9.71 6.50 -2.62
CA LEU A 197 10.89 5.69 -2.39
C LEU A 197 10.86 4.48 -3.32
N GLY A 198 11.79 4.45 -4.28
CA GLY A 198 11.83 3.39 -5.29
C GLY A 198 12.20 2.05 -4.70
N LEU A 199 11.88 0.99 -5.46
CA LEU A 199 12.25 -0.36 -5.06
C LEU A 199 13.70 -0.66 -5.47
N PRO A 200 14.50 -1.32 -4.61
CA PRO A 200 15.79 -1.86 -5.00
C PRO A 200 15.60 -2.99 -6.02
N ALA A 201 16.62 -3.19 -6.87
CA ALA A 201 16.61 -4.26 -7.89
C ALA A 201 16.35 -5.66 -7.30
N ASP A 202 16.76 -5.92 -6.05
CA ASP A 202 16.50 -7.19 -5.35
C ASP A 202 15.00 -7.48 -5.14
N LEU A 203 14.15 -6.45 -5.16
CA LEU A 203 12.70 -6.57 -5.01
C LEU A 203 11.96 -6.52 -6.34
N ILE A 204 12.63 -6.21 -7.44
CA ILE A 204 12.02 -6.14 -8.77
C ILE A 204 12.41 -7.43 -9.50
N PRO A 205 11.44 -8.29 -9.86
CA PRO A 205 11.72 -9.45 -10.69
C PRO A 205 12.49 -8.99 -11.92
N SER A 206 13.63 -9.63 -12.19
CA SER A 206 14.25 -9.49 -13.50
C SER A 206 13.18 -9.93 -14.51
N GLY A 207 12.83 -9.04 -15.43
CA GLY A 207 11.92 -9.39 -16.52
C GLY A 207 12.41 -10.65 -17.24
N PRO A 208 11.52 -11.35 -17.97
CA PRO A 208 11.90 -12.50 -18.79
C PRO A 208 13.00 -12.17 -19.81
#